data_AF-A0A2P5FK42-F1
#
_entry.id   AF-A0A2P5FK42-F1
#
_cell.length_a   1.000
_cell.length_b   1.000
_cell.length_c   1.000
_cell.angle_alpha   90.00
_cell.angle_beta   90.00
_cell.angle_gamma   90.00
#
_symmetry.space_group_name_H-M   'P 1'
#
loop_
_entity.id
_entity.type
_entity.pdbx_description
1 polymer ?
#
loop_
_entity_poly.entity_id
_entity_poly.type
_entity_poly.pdbx_seq_one_letter_code
_entity_poly.pdbx_strand_id
1 'polypeptide(L)'
;MIEDFDPQQALLRVCSLDSFQPKPHVTDLTLEARNLFQYVSQNMILRGGHRDAPTFCDLGFIDSILIGRKMPYFIIHEMINATENRRSSLPYGCLLTRIF
;
A
#
# COMPACT_ATOMS: atom_id res chain seq x y z
N MET A 1 14.33 -3.17 -7.46
CA MET A 1 14.13 -3.56 -6.04
C MET A 1 14.46 -2.34 -5.21
N ILE A 2 13.53 -1.79 -4.43
CA ILE A 2 13.90 -0.84 -3.37
C ILE A 2 14.72 -1.68 -2.39
N GLU A 3 16.03 -1.46 -2.32
CA GLU A 3 16.98 -2.40 -1.68
C GLU A 3 16.67 -2.71 -0.21
N ASP A 4 15.84 -1.88 0.45
CA ASP A 4 15.42 -2.07 1.85
C ASP A 4 13.94 -2.44 2.05
N PHE A 5 13.17 -2.68 0.99
CA PHE A 5 11.74 -3.03 1.12
C PHE A 5 11.55 -4.56 1.19
N ASP A 6 11.46 -5.08 2.41
CA ASP A 6 10.99 -6.44 2.66
C ASP A 6 9.45 -6.43 2.87
N PRO A 7 8.68 -6.97 1.91
CA PRO A 7 7.22 -6.98 1.98
C PRO A 7 6.69 -7.82 3.15
N GLN A 8 7.42 -8.84 3.62
CA GLN A 8 6.99 -9.63 4.77
C GLN A 8 7.11 -8.83 6.06
N GLN A 9 8.23 -8.12 6.24
CA GLN A 9 8.45 -7.24 7.38
C GLN A 9 7.49 -6.06 7.39
N ALA A 10 7.18 -5.49 6.22
CA ALA A 10 6.18 -4.45 6.10
C ALA A 10 4.79 -4.95 6.55
N LEU A 11 4.42 -6.17 6.14
CA LEU A 11 3.13 -6.76 6.51
C LEU A 11 3.04 -7.04 8.02
N LEU A 12 4.13 -7.50 8.64
CA LEU A 12 4.18 -7.72 10.10
C LEU A 12 4.10 -6.41 10.91
N ARG A 13 4.66 -5.30 10.41
CA ARG A 13 4.55 -4.00 11.09
C ARG A 13 3.17 -3.38 10.98
N VAL A 14 2.51 -3.59 9.85
CA VAL A 14 1.23 -2.98 9.52
C VAL A 14 0.06 -3.80 10.07
N CYS A 15 0.21 -5.12 10.21
CA CYS A 15 -0.80 -6.03 10.74
C CYS A 15 -0.57 -6.38 12.22
N SER A 16 -1.65 -6.45 12.99
CA SER A 16 -1.68 -6.96 14.38
C SER A 16 -1.74 -8.49 14.42
N LEU A 17 -1.05 -9.18 13.51
CA LEU A 17 -1.16 -10.63 13.35
C LEU A 17 0.09 -11.34 13.90
N ASP A 18 -0.13 -12.45 14.60
CA ASP A 18 0.94 -13.35 15.06
C ASP A 18 1.60 -14.14 13.92
N SER A 19 1.03 -14.08 12.69
CA SER A 19 1.53 -14.80 11.52
C SER A 19 1.18 -14.09 10.20
N PHE A 20 2.01 -14.30 9.17
CA PHE A 20 1.84 -13.71 7.85
C PHE A 20 0.58 -14.23 7.14
N GLN A 21 -0.29 -13.31 6.72
CA GLN A 21 -1.39 -13.63 5.81
C GLN A 21 -1.19 -12.96 4.45
N PRO A 22 -1.26 -13.69 3.33
CA PRO A 22 -1.02 -13.14 2.00
C PRO A 22 -2.08 -12.14 1.53
N LYS A 23 -3.23 -12.09 2.21
CA LYS A 23 -4.32 -11.16 1.91
C LYS A 23 -4.99 -10.69 3.20
N PRO A 24 -4.34 -9.79 3.95
CA PRO A 24 -4.88 -9.32 5.22
C PRO A 24 -6.18 -8.56 4.99
N HIS A 25 -7.02 -8.50 6.01
CA HIS A 25 -8.22 -7.69 6.05
C HIS A 25 -7.96 -6.38 6.83
N VAL A 26 -8.78 -5.34 6.64
CA VAL A 26 -8.64 -4.07 7.40
C VAL A 26 -8.73 -4.29 8.92
N THR A 27 -9.48 -5.31 9.33
CA THR A 27 -9.62 -5.74 10.73
C THR A 27 -8.31 -6.26 11.33
N ASP A 28 -7.39 -6.70 10.49
CA ASP A 28 -6.13 -7.29 10.89
C ASP A 28 -5.03 -6.24 11.03
N LEU A 29 -5.26 -5.01 10.55
CA LEU A 29 -4.33 -3.90 10.67
C LEU A 29 -4.22 -3.41 12.12
N THR A 30 -3.04 -2.92 12.50
CA THR A 30 -2.87 -2.15 13.75
C THR A 30 -3.74 -0.90 13.73
N LEU A 31 -4.05 -0.34 14.91
CA LEU A 31 -4.92 0.83 15.00
C LEU A 31 -4.38 2.02 14.19
N GLU A 32 -3.07 2.27 14.28
CA GLU A 32 -2.38 3.32 13.52
C GLU A 32 -2.42 3.03 12.01
N ALA A 33 -2.10 1.80 11.59
CA ALA A 33 -2.16 1.39 10.21
C ALA A 33 -3.57 1.51 9.62
N ARG A 34 -4.61 1.19 10.40
CA ARG A 34 -6.01 1.30 9.98
C ARG A 34 -6.43 2.74 9.75
N ASN A 35 -6.03 3.66 10.63
CA ASN A 35 -6.28 5.09 10.46
C ASN A 35 -5.61 5.64 9.20
N LEU A 36 -4.34 5.28 8.98
CA LEU A 36 -3.61 5.64 7.77
C LEU A 36 -4.23 5.02 6.52
N PHE A 37 -4.63 3.75 6.57
CA PHE A 37 -5.31 3.06 5.48
C PHE A 37 -6.57 3.81 5.04
N GLN A 38 -7.39 4.24 5.99
CA GLN A 38 -8.60 5.00 5.69
C GLN A 38 -8.27 6.30 4.97
N TYR A 39 -7.28 7.04 5.46
CA TYR A 39 -6.84 8.30 4.84
C TYR A 39 -6.30 8.08 3.42
N VAL A 40 -5.41 7.11 3.24
CA VAL A 40 -4.77 6.77 1.96
C VAL A 40 -5.80 6.28 0.94
N SER A 41 -6.68 5.35 1.33
CA SER A 41 -7.73 4.76 0.48
C SER A 41 -8.79 5.79 0.04
N GLN A 42 -9.00 6.84 0.83
CA GLN A 42 -9.96 7.89 0.51
C GLN A 42 -9.36 9.04 -0.30
N ASN A 43 -8.10 9.41 -0.04
CA ASN A 43 -7.53 10.67 -0.54
C ASN A 43 -6.36 10.46 -1.51
N MET A 44 -5.54 9.44 -1.30
CA MET A 44 -4.28 9.26 -2.03
C MET A 44 -4.40 8.22 -3.13
N ILE A 45 -5.05 7.08 -2.84
CA ILE A 45 -5.27 5.96 -3.74
C ILE A 45 -6.78 5.79 -3.90
N LEU A 46 -7.36 6.44 -4.90
CA LEU A 46 -8.80 6.29 -5.17
C LEU A 46 -9.07 4.87 -5.66
N ARG A 47 -9.82 4.10 -4.86
CA ARG A 47 -10.28 2.75 -5.26
C ARG A 47 -11.76 2.75 -5.60
N GLY A 48 -12.09 2.14 -6.74
CA GLY A 48 -13.47 1.90 -7.20
C GLY A 48 -14.08 0.58 -6.74
N GLY A 49 -13.53 -0.08 -5.71
CA GLY A 49 -13.96 -1.40 -5.24
C GLY A 49 -14.02 -1.53 -3.70
N HIS A 50 -14.27 -2.74 -3.21
CA HIS A 50 -14.39 -3.03 -1.78
C HIS A 50 -13.12 -2.63 -1.01
N ARG A 51 -13.28 -1.87 0.07
CA ARG A 51 -12.15 -1.31 0.83
C ARG A 51 -11.68 -2.18 1.98
N ASP A 52 -12.27 -3.35 2.13
CA ASP A 52 -12.11 -4.19 3.31
C ASP A 52 -10.87 -5.08 3.22
N ALA A 53 -10.32 -5.23 2.00
CA ALA A 53 -9.04 -5.87 1.74
C ALA A 53 -8.01 -4.84 1.25
N PRO A 54 -6.98 -4.53 2.06
CA PRO A 54 -5.82 -3.78 1.61
C PRO A 54 -5.10 -4.49 0.47
N THR A 55 -4.69 -3.73 -0.55
CA THR A 55 -3.79 -4.24 -1.59
C THR A 55 -2.34 -4.13 -1.10
N PHE A 56 -1.43 -4.86 -1.74
CA PHE A 56 0.01 -4.72 -1.49
C PHE A 56 0.49 -3.27 -1.65
N CYS A 57 -0.09 -2.51 -2.60
CA CYS A 57 0.25 -1.11 -2.79
C CYS A 57 -0.09 -0.28 -1.54
N ASP A 58 -1.24 -0.54 -0.91
CA ASP A 58 -1.66 0.22 0.28
C ASP A 58 -0.80 -0.12 1.49
N LEU A 59 -0.50 -1.40 1.67
CA LEU A 59 0.35 -1.86 2.77
C LEU A 59 1.75 -1.26 2.65
N GLY A 60 2.32 -1.24 1.45
CA GLY A 60 3.61 -0.60 1.20
C GLY A 60 3.58 0.92 1.42
N PHE A 61 2.46 1.57 1.07
CA PHE A 61 2.29 3.01 1.29
C PHE A 61 2.17 3.34 2.79
N ILE A 62 1.39 2.57 3.54
CA ILE A 62 1.21 2.73 4.98
C ILE A 62 2.51 2.44 5.73
N ASP A 63 3.20 1.34 5.41
CA ASP A 63 4.51 1.01 6.00
C ASP A 63 5.52 2.12 5.74
N SER A 64 5.54 2.67 4.53
CA SER A 64 6.43 3.77 4.18
C SER A 64 6.14 5.05 4.99
N ILE A 65 4.86 5.37 5.24
CA ILE A 65 4.50 6.49 6.12
C ILE A 65 4.92 6.22 7.57
N LEU A 66 4.65 5.01 8.09
CA LEU A 66 4.97 4.63 9.46
C LEU A 66 6.48 4.67 9.74
N ILE A 67 7.31 4.27 8.76
CA ILE A 67 8.77 4.28 8.89
C ILE A 67 9.37 5.64 8.51
N GLY A 68 8.60 6.54 7.88
CA GLY A 68 9.11 7.80 7.34
C GLY A 68 9.97 7.64 6.08
N ARG A 69 9.72 6.60 5.28
CA ARG A 69 10.40 6.39 3.99
C ARG A 69 9.90 7.35 2.91
N LYS A 70 10.78 7.66 1.95
CA LYS A 70 10.47 8.56 0.84
C LYS A 70 9.50 7.89 -0.16
N MET A 71 8.27 8.38 -0.18
CA MET A 71 7.15 7.93 -1.04
C MET A 71 7.34 8.02 -2.58
N PRO A 72 8.16 8.94 -3.16
CA PRO A 72 8.26 9.08 -4.62
C PRO A 72 8.75 7.81 -5.33
N TYR A 73 9.61 7.02 -4.69
CA TYR A 73 10.17 5.79 -5.25
C TYR A 73 9.14 4.66 -5.31
N PHE A 74 8.16 4.67 -4.42
CA PHE A 74 7.11 3.65 -4.37
C PHE A 74 6.20 3.72 -5.60
N ILE A 75 5.80 4.92 -6.00
CA ILE A 75 4.94 5.14 -7.17
C ILE A 75 5.67 4.71 -8.45
N ILE A 76 6.93 5.12 -8.60
CA ILE A 76 7.77 4.74 -9.75
C ILE A 76 7.95 3.23 -9.80
N HIS A 77 8.16 2.57 -8.65
CA HIS A 77 8.28 1.13 -8.56
C HIS A 77 7.00 0.42 -9.03
N GLU A 78 5.84 0.84 -8.55
CA GLU A 78 4.55 0.26 -8.97
C GLU A 78 4.27 0.51 -10.46
N MET A 79 4.69 1.66 -11.01
CA MET A 79 4.65 1.93 -12.46
C MET A 79 5.50 0.97 -13.27
N ILE A 80 6.72 0.68 -12.82
CA ILE A 80 7.61 -0.31 -13.44
C ILE A 80 6.99 -1.71 -13.34
N ASN A 81 6.53 -2.10 -12.15
CA ASN A 81 5.93 -3.41 -11.90
C ASN A 81 4.66 -3.63 -12.74
N ALA A 82 3.83 -2.60 -12.94
CA ALA A 82 2.68 -2.64 -13.84
C ALA A 82 3.03 -2.77 -15.32
N THR A 83 4.20 -2.28 -15.71
CA THR A 83 4.72 -2.47 -17.06
C THR A 83 5.19 -3.90 -17.26
N GLU A 84 5.83 -4.50 -16.25
CA GLU A 84 6.37 -5.86 -16.30
C GLU A 84 5.32 -6.95 -16.06
N ASN A 85 4.28 -6.65 -15.28
CA ASN A 85 3.29 -7.62 -14.83
C ASN A 85 1.86 -7.18 -15.20
N ARG A 86 1.28 -7.78 -16.24
CA ARG A 86 -0.08 -7.42 -16.75
C ARG A 86 -1.22 -7.52 -15.72
N ARG A 87 -0.98 -8.13 -14.55
CA ARG A 87 -1.95 -8.28 -13.46
C ARG A 87 -1.85 -7.24 -12.35
N SER A 88 -0.80 -6.43 -12.29
CA SER A 88 -0.72 -5.37 -11.28
C SER A 88 -1.55 -4.17 -11.72
N SER A 89 -2.58 -3.88 -10.93
CA SER A 89 -3.41 -2.70 -11.09
C SER A 89 -2.66 -1.48 -10.57
N LEU A 90 -2.34 -0.54 -11.45
CA LEU A 90 -1.92 0.78 -11.02
C LEU A 90 -3.06 1.43 -10.22
N PRO A 91 -2.74 2.17 -9.15
CA PRO A 91 -3.73 2.95 -8.44
C PRO A 91 -4.18 4.11 -9.35
N TYR A 92 -5.26 3.87 -10.11
CA TYR A 92 -5.85 4.86 -11.01
C TYR A 92 -6.64 5.91 -10.20
N GLY A 93 -6.50 7.19 -10.54
CA GLY A 93 -7.22 8.28 -9.88
C GLY A 93 -6.52 8.85 -8.63
N CYS A 94 -5.27 8.50 -8.37
CA CYS A 94 -4.49 9.13 -7.30
C CYS A 94 -4.44 10.67 -7.48
N LEU A 95 -4.42 11.40 -6.36
CA LEU A 95 -4.04 12.82 -6.35
C LEU A 95 -2.68 13.03 -7.04
N LEU A 96 -1.79 12.05 -6.90
CA LEU A 96 -0.46 11.97 -7.52
C LEU A 96 -0.49 11.85 -9.05
N THR A 97 -1.56 11.31 -9.63
CA THR A 97 -1.79 11.24 -11.08
C THR A 97 -2.63 12.40 -11.61
N ARG A 98 -3.12 13.28 -10.73
CA ARG A 98 -4.06 14.38 -11.04
C ARG A 98 -3.38 15.72 -11.33
N ILE A 99 -2.06 15.74 -11.46
CA ILE A 99 -1.33 16.92 -11.94
C ILE A 99 -1.32 16.88 -13.47
N PHE A 100 -2.44 17.23 -14.11
CA PHE A 100 -2.51 17.78 -15.47
C PHE A 100 -3.84 18.51 -15.65
#